data_AF-A0A436WZF6-F1
#
_entry.id   AF-A0A436WZF6-F1
#
_cell.length_a   1.000
_cell.length_b   1.000
_cell.length_c   1.000
_cell.angle_alpha   90.00
_cell.angle_beta   90.00
_cell.angle_gamma   90.00
#
_symmetry.space_group_name_H-M   'P 1'
#
loop_
_entity.id
_entity.type
_entity.pdbx_description
1 polymer ?
#
loop_
_entity_poly.entity_id
_entity_poly.type
_entity_poly.pdbx_seq_one_letter_code
_entity_poly.pdbx_strand_id
1 'polypeptide(L)'
;MSYSFQDWQDGKAPKKGWDCADAIDDGWSKDQLDAFMRSTARPWSPPQQKPASEAAERVSPAPAPQQPAGASSPVPQARTTEQAKPESATVTQLHTRKTVKADDSWQFELITNDEGKLKPGVTKNWALFLENHPDMAGVFAFDAFKLRVMLQRRPPWADAGASWEPRTLQDRDYSEAVMWLEAKYMTPKASNIAAVIQTVAERASFDRLREYLDGLEWDGKPRVKSFAGDYLGCVGDDYAPVVSERWLISSVARGLNPGCKVDTMPILEGPQGARKSTALRVLFGDEFFTDELSDIGSKDAMMELQGVWGLEVAEMHRFSAAETNAVKKFLTRQTDRFRPPYGRSVIEAPRRVVLNGTINPEGNAYLRDPTGARRFWPLEVRKIDIDAIARDRDQLWAEAVALLKAGRPWWVQEEELKSVEAEQEKRTDVDVWVDQIAPFLKTRSSVSQWDIFEHLGIQKRDADWKHSNRVGRIMKKLGWQAKRDRANGEDRTLYSNPKTLQLEPDEKMAGW
;
A
#
# COMPACT_ATOMS: atom_id res chain seq x y z
N MET A 1 35.61 -29.43 -17.57
CA MET A 1 35.46 -30.51 -16.58
C MET A 1 34.04 -30.43 -16.13
N SER A 2 33.22 -31.30 -16.71
CA SER A 2 31.86 -31.53 -16.25
C SER A 2 31.90 -32.19 -14.88
N TYR A 3 30.92 -31.89 -14.04
CA TYR A 3 30.76 -32.48 -12.72
C TYR A 3 29.62 -33.50 -12.78
N SER A 4 29.95 -34.80 -12.82
CA SER A 4 28.95 -35.86 -12.98
C SER A 4 28.29 -36.22 -11.65
N PHE A 5 27.13 -36.90 -11.72
CA PHE A 5 26.48 -37.44 -10.53
C PHE A 5 27.37 -38.41 -9.74
N GLN A 6 28.24 -39.16 -10.44
CA GLN A 6 29.22 -40.04 -9.80
C GLN A 6 30.27 -39.24 -9.03
N ASP A 7 30.71 -38.09 -9.53
CA ASP A 7 31.66 -37.22 -8.81
C ASP A 7 31.08 -36.72 -7.48
N TRP A 8 29.77 -36.47 -7.44
CA TRP A 8 29.06 -36.17 -6.20
C TRP A 8 28.99 -37.38 -5.25
N GLN A 9 28.66 -38.56 -5.76
CA GLN A 9 28.63 -39.79 -4.95
C GLN A 9 30.02 -40.16 -4.38
N ASP A 10 31.08 -39.84 -5.12
CA ASP A 10 32.47 -40.01 -4.71
C ASP A 10 32.97 -38.91 -3.75
N GLY A 11 32.12 -37.95 -3.39
CA GLY A 11 32.43 -36.89 -2.43
C GLY A 11 33.28 -35.74 -2.98
N LYS A 12 33.42 -35.61 -4.30
CA LYS A 12 34.15 -34.49 -4.92
C LYS A 12 33.31 -33.22 -4.88
N ALA A 13 33.97 -32.07 -4.70
CA ALA A 13 33.30 -30.78 -4.72
C ALA A 13 33.15 -30.24 -6.15
N PRO A 14 31.98 -29.65 -6.50
CA PRO A 14 31.83 -28.97 -7.77
C PRO A 14 32.62 -27.65 -7.78
N LYS A 15 32.72 -27.02 -8.96
CA LYS A 15 33.37 -25.71 -9.09
C LYS A 15 32.56 -24.64 -8.36
N LYS A 16 33.25 -23.57 -7.95
CA LYS A 16 32.61 -22.41 -7.31
C LYS A 16 31.60 -21.78 -8.28
N GLY A 17 30.35 -21.67 -7.84
CA GLY A 17 29.25 -21.12 -8.64
C GLY A 17 28.47 -22.15 -9.45
N TRP A 18 28.79 -23.44 -9.33
CA TRP A 18 28.01 -24.52 -9.94
C TRP A 18 26.59 -24.56 -9.35
N ASP A 19 25.57 -24.57 -10.22
CA ASP A 19 24.17 -24.59 -9.84
C ASP A 19 23.36 -25.72 -10.52
N CYS A 20 22.04 -25.74 -10.31
CA CYS A 20 21.18 -26.77 -10.88
C CYS A 20 21.07 -26.72 -12.41
N ALA A 21 21.36 -25.57 -13.05
CA ALA A 21 21.40 -25.47 -14.50
C ALA A 21 22.68 -26.15 -15.02
N ASP A 22 23.82 -25.92 -14.36
CA ASP A 22 25.07 -26.61 -14.67
C ASP A 22 24.95 -28.13 -14.51
N ALA A 23 24.15 -28.60 -13.53
CA ALA A 23 23.88 -30.03 -13.36
C ALA A 23 23.15 -30.66 -14.57
N ILE A 24 22.20 -29.93 -15.14
CA ILE A 24 21.46 -30.38 -16.34
C ILE A 24 22.41 -30.40 -17.55
N ASP A 25 23.25 -29.38 -17.69
CA ASP A 25 24.24 -29.28 -18.76
C ASP A 25 25.34 -30.36 -18.63
N ASP A 26 25.67 -30.76 -17.40
CA ASP A 26 26.57 -31.88 -17.08
C ASP A 26 25.90 -33.27 -17.24
N GLY A 27 24.63 -33.31 -17.68
CA GLY A 27 23.91 -34.52 -18.08
C GLY A 27 23.16 -35.23 -16.94
N TRP A 28 22.87 -34.54 -15.84
CA TRP A 28 22.13 -35.14 -14.72
C TRP A 28 20.66 -35.34 -15.09
N SER A 29 20.11 -36.50 -14.72
CA SER A 29 18.68 -36.75 -14.83
C SER A 29 17.90 -36.04 -13.72
N LYS A 30 16.59 -35.85 -13.93
CA LYS A 30 15.69 -35.29 -12.92
C LYS A 30 15.77 -36.06 -11.59
N ASP A 31 15.78 -37.38 -11.66
CA ASP A 31 15.81 -38.23 -10.46
C ASP A 31 17.12 -38.09 -9.68
N GLN A 32 18.24 -37.89 -10.38
CA GLN A 32 19.55 -37.61 -9.78
C GLN A 32 19.57 -36.25 -9.07
N LEU A 33 18.96 -35.23 -9.70
CA LEU A 33 18.84 -33.89 -9.15
C LEU A 33 17.93 -33.88 -7.90
N ASP A 34 16.82 -34.62 -7.93
CA ASP A 34 15.92 -34.79 -6.78
C ASP A 34 16.63 -35.51 -5.61
N ALA A 35 17.42 -36.56 -5.89
CA ALA A 35 18.22 -37.24 -4.88
C ALA A 35 19.28 -36.33 -4.25
N PHE A 36 19.96 -35.52 -5.06
CA PHE A 36 20.93 -34.52 -4.60
C PHE A 36 20.26 -33.48 -3.71
N MET A 37 19.14 -32.89 -4.13
CA MET A 37 18.42 -31.87 -3.36
C MET A 37 17.93 -32.41 -2.02
N ARG A 38 17.41 -33.65 -1.98
CA ARG A 38 16.99 -34.29 -0.72
C ARG A 38 18.13 -34.52 0.27
N SER A 39 19.33 -34.81 -0.24
CA SER A 39 20.50 -35.11 0.58
C SER A 39 21.28 -33.87 1.04
N THR A 40 21.17 -32.76 0.30
CA THR A 40 21.93 -31.53 0.55
C THR A 40 21.09 -30.39 1.12
N ALA A 41 19.76 -30.41 0.92
CA ALA A 41 18.86 -29.43 1.52
C ALA A 41 18.82 -29.64 3.03
N ARG A 42 19.34 -28.66 3.77
CA ARG A 42 19.17 -28.60 5.22
C ARG A 42 17.79 -28.02 5.54
N PRO A 43 17.10 -28.52 6.59
CA PRO A 43 15.94 -27.84 7.13
C PRO A 43 16.31 -26.38 7.44
N TRP A 44 15.53 -25.44 6.90
CA TRP A 44 15.70 -24.04 7.25
C TRP A 44 15.28 -23.86 8.71
N SER A 45 16.22 -23.41 9.53
CA SER A 45 15.96 -22.97 10.91
C SER A 45 16.09 -21.46 10.97
N PRO A 46 15.12 -20.73 11.55
CA PRO A 46 15.27 -19.30 11.79
C PRO A 46 16.50 -19.04 12.67
N PRO A 47 17.21 -17.91 12.48
CA PRO A 47 18.33 -17.56 13.34
C PRO A 47 17.84 -17.47 14.80
N GLN A 48 18.41 -18.29 15.69
CA GLN A 48 18.18 -18.15 17.13
C GLN A 48 18.64 -16.76 17.56
N GLN A 49 17.74 -15.98 18.17
CA GLN A 49 18.11 -14.78 18.88
C GLN A 49 19.18 -15.15 19.91
N LYS A 50 20.35 -14.50 19.84
CA LYS A 50 21.33 -14.58 20.92
C LYS A 50 20.63 -14.14 22.21
N PRO A 51 20.73 -14.91 23.32
CA PRO A 51 20.32 -14.43 24.62
C PRO A 51 21.05 -13.11 24.89
N ALA A 52 20.31 -12.10 25.35
CA ALA A 52 20.90 -10.86 25.83
C ALA A 52 21.98 -11.22 26.86
N SER A 53 23.23 -10.83 26.59
CA SER A 53 24.28 -10.89 27.60
C SER A 53 23.80 -10.15 28.83
N GLU A 54 23.84 -10.82 29.99
CA GLU A 54 23.53 -10.27 31.30
C GLU A 54 24.06 -8.85 31.44
N ALA A 55 23.14 -7.91 31.60
CA ALA A 55 23.46 -6.56 32.02
C ALA A 55 23.98 -6.66 33.46
N ALA A 56 25.25 -6.32 33.65
CA ALA A 56 25.84 -6.12 34.97
C ALA A 56 24.94 -5.18 35.80
N GLU A 57 24.62 -5.66 37.00
CA GLU A 57 23.91 -4.96 38.06
C GLU A 57 24.30 -3.48 38.16
N ARG A 58 23.34 -2.60 37.90
CA ARG A 58 23.42 -1.19 38.30
C ARG A 58 23.01 -1.09 39.77
N VAL A 59 23.98 -0.85 40.62
CA VAL A 59 23.80 -0.45 42.03
C VAL A 59 22.95 0.83 42.08
N SER A 60 21.91 0.81 42.92
CA SER A 60 21.05 1.98 43.19
C SER A 60 21.78 3.00 44.07
N PRO A 61 21.66 4.32 43.83
CA PRO A 61 22.21 5.33 44.74
C PRO A 61 21.33 5.50 45.99
N ALA A 62 22.00 5.74 47.12
CA ALA A 62 21.43 5.95 48.45
C ALA A 62 20.53 7.20 48.55
N PRO A 63 19.56 7.25 49.49
CA PRO A 63 18.66 8.38 49.66
C PRO A 63 19.34 9.59 50.32
N ALA A 64 18.92 10.78 49.90
CA ALA A 64 19.40 12.08 50.39
C ALA A 64 18.99 12.37 51.84
N PRO A 65 19.79 13.12 52.62
CA PRO A 65 19.48 13.46 54.01
C PRO A 65 18.39 14.53 54.14
N GLN A 66 17.52 14.33 55.13
CA GLN A 66 16.47 15.27 55.55
C GLN A 66 17.07 16.49 56.27
N GLN A 67 16.57 17.70 55.95
CA GLN A 67 16.81 18.92 56.74
C GLN A 67 15.62 19.19 57.69
N PRO A 68 15.87 19.71 58.90
CA PRO A 68 14.81 20.05 59.86
C PRO A 68 14.25 21.46 59.63
N ALA A 69 13.03 21.67 60.13
CA ALA A 69 12.19 22.85 59.92
C ALA A 69 12.46 24.01 60.90
N GLY A 70 12.33 25.24 60.38
CA GLY A 70 11.63 26.35 61.05
C GLY A 70 12.44 27.52 61.61
N ALA A 71 12.33 28.71 60.99
CA ALA A 71 11.84 29.98 61.62
C ALA A 71 11.96 31.20 60.66
N SER A 72 10.93 32.06 60.73
CA SER A 72 10.58 33.31 60.01
C SER A 72 11.60 34.47 60.14
N SER A 73 11.83 35.41 59.20
CA SER A 73 11.00 36.51 58.62
C SER A 73 11.85 37.36 57.62
N PRO A 74 11.37 38.52 57.10
CA PRO A 74 10.78 38.75 55.77
C PRO A 74 11.75 39.26 54.68
N VAL A 75 11.26 39.17 53.44
CA VAL A 75 11.91 39.56 52.17
C VAL A 75 12.20 41.07 52.09
N PRO A 76 13.41 41.49 51.70
CA PRO A 76 13.64 42.73 50.96
C PRO A 76 13.69 42.42 49.46
N GLN A 77 12.82 43.08 48.68
CA GLN A 77 12.84 43.03 47.23
C GLN A 77 14.21 43.45 46.68
N ALA A 78 14.89 42.52 46.01
CA ALA A 78 16.13 42.79 45.28
C ALA A 78 15.84 42.82 43.77
N ARG A 79 16.17 43.99 43.22
CA ARG A 79 16.31 44.39 41.81
C ARG A 79 16.53 43.25 40.82
N THR A 80 15.74 43.29 39.74
CA THR A 80 16.04 42.67 38.45
C THR A 80 17.46 43.00 38.00
N THR A 81 18.37 42.04 38.11
CA THR A 81 19.56 42.00 37.26
C THR A 81 19.17 41.35 35.94
N GLU A 82 19.34 42.10 34.86
CA GLU A 82 19.38 41.65 33.47
C GLU A 82 20.10 40.29 33.37
N GLN A 83 19.38 39.25 32.94
CA GLN A 83 19.99 37.97 32.59
C GLN A 83 20.85 38.17 31.35
N ALA A 84 22.17 38.02 31.52
CA ALA A 84 23.10 37.88 30.42
C ALA A 84 22.67 36.72 29.51
N LYS A 85 22.77 36.94 28.18
CA LYS A 85 22.55 35.93 27.13
C LYS A 85 23.25 34.61 27.45
N PRO A 86 22.66 33.45 27.11
CA PRO A 86 23.34 32.17 27.30
C PRO A 86 24.61 32.14 26.43
N GLU A 87 25.77 32.03 27.07
CA GLU A 87 27.02 31.76 26.35
C GLU A 87 26.92 30.39 25.68
N SER A 88 27.10 30.35 24.36
CA SER A 88 27.05 29.12 23.57
C SER A 88 28.13 28.15 24.03
N ALA A 89 27.77 26.91 24.36
CA ALA A 89 28.70 25.86 24.74
C ALA A 89 29.79 25.67 23.67
N THR A 90 31.04 25.46 24.08
CA THR A 90 32.19 25.24 23.18
C THR A 90 32.79 23.86 23.37
N VAL A 91 33.27 23.25 22.29
CA VAL A 91 33.95 21.95 22.27
C VAL A 91 35.38 22.14 21.79
N THR A 92 36.34 21.64 22.56
CA THR A 92 37.77 21.67 22.22
C THR A 92 38.23 20.28 21.79
N GLN A 93 38.77 20.16 20.57
CA GLN A 93 39.37 18.90 20.13
C GLN A 93 40.70 18.67 20.84
N LEU A 94 40.86 17.50 21.47
CA LEU A 94 42.06 17.16 22.26
C LEU A 94 43.36 17.15 21.42
N HIS A 95 43.29 16.73 20.16
CA HIS A 95 44.46 16.56 19.29
C HIS A 95 44.88 17.85 18.59
N THR A 96 43.92 18.66 18.13
CA THR A 96 44.20 19.92 17.40
C THR A 96 44.21 21.15 18.32
N ARG A 97 43.73 21.00 19.57
CA ARG A 97 43.47 22.09 20.54
C ARG A 97 42.57 23.20 20.01
N LYS A 98 41.90 22.98 18.87
CA LYS A 98 40.97 23.93 18.28
C LYS A 98 39.66 23.87 19.06
N THR A 99 39.19 25.04 19.51
CA THR A 99 37.92 25.21 20.21
C THR A 99 36.91 25.83 19.24
N VAL A 100 35.76 25.18 19.08
CA VAL A 100 34.67 25.69 18.23
C VAL A 100 33.38 25.64 19.05
N LYS A 101 32.33 26.37 18.63
CA LYS A 101 31.00 26.23 19.23
C LYS A 101 30.54 24.76 19.12
N ALA A 102 29.78 24.27 20.09
CA ALA A 102 29.27 22.90 20.09
C ALA A 102 28.51 22.57 18.79
N ASP A 103 27.77 23.55 18.27
CA ASP A 103 27.01 23.53 17.02
C ASP A 103 27.90 23.32 15.77
N ASP A 104 29.19 23.61 15.88
CA ASP A 104 30.19 23.46 14.82
C ASP A 104 31.12 22.25 15.04
N SER A 105 30.86 21.43 16.06
CA SER A 105 31.71 20.29 16.41
C SER A 105 31.81 19.25 15.28
N TRP A 106 30.83 19.19 14.38
CA TRP A 106 30.87 18.35 13.18
C TRP A 106 32.08 18.64 12.27
N GLN A 107 32.64 19.86 12.31
CA GLN A 107 33.83 20.21 11.53
C GLN A 107 35.06 19.38 11.94
N PHE A 108 35.07 18.83 13.15
CA PHE A 108 36.11 17.93 13.64
C PHE A 108 36.09 16.55 12.96
N GLU A 109 34.99 16.18 12.31
CA GLU A 109 34.86 14.93 11.57
C GLU A 109 35.33 15.01 10.12
N LEU A 110 35.71 16.21 9.67
CA LEU A 110 36.21 16.46 8.33
C LEU A 110 37.54 15.74 8.13
N ILE A 111 37.65 15.03 7.00
CA ILE A 111 38.86 14.33 6.63
C ILE A 111 39.83 15.34 6.01
N THR A 112 40.98 15.51 6.65
CA THR A 112 42.08 16.36 6.20
C THR A 112 43.26 15.53 5.70
N ASN A 113 44.18 16.17 4.99
CA ASN A 113 45.52 15.64 4.75
C ASN A 113 46.44 15.89 5.97
N ASP A 114 47.70 15.46 5.87
CA ASP A 114 48.69 15.60 6.94
C ASP A 114 49.03 17.06 7.28
N GLU A 115 48.74 18.00 6.36
CA GLU A 115 48.88 19.46 6.55
C GLU A 115 47.65 20.11 7.20
N GLY A 116 46.62 19.32 7.54
CA GLY A 116 45.36 19.82 8.11
C GLY A 116 44.42 20.51 7.10
N LYS A 117 44.73 20.47 5.79
CA LYS A 117 43.84 20.94 4.72
C LYS A 117 42.82 19.87 4.39
N LEU A 118 41.62 20.28 3.97
CA LEU A 118 40.57 19.36 3.56
C LEU A 118 41.04 18.48 2.41
N LYS A 119 40.87 17.16 2.57
CA LYS A 119 41.26 16.21 1.54
C LYS A 119 40.31 16.35 0.33
N PRO A 120 40.83 16.62 -0.88
CA PRO A 120 39.98 16.80 -2.06
C PRO A 120 39.29 15.50 -2.45
N GLY A 121 38.11 15.61 -3.06
CA GLY A 121 37.40 14.45 -3.60
C GLY A 121 36.67 13.58 -2.55
N VAL A 122 36.70 13.94 -1.27
CA VAL A 122 36.14 13.11 -0.19
C VAL A 122 34.64 13.34 -0.03
N THR A 123 33.86 12.35 -0.45
CA THR A 123 32.39 12.33 -0.34
C THR A 123 31.87 12.57 1.08
N LYS A 124 32.56 12.04 2.11
CA LYS A 124 32.18 12.24 3.53
C LYS A 124 32.16 13.73 3.91
N ASN A 125 33.13 14.50 3.43
CA ASN A 125 33.22 15.93 3.72
C ASN A 125 32.05 16.69 3.08
N TRP A 126 31.65 16.31 1.86
CA TRP A 126 30.48 16.92 1.21
C TRP A 126 29.20 16.62 1.99
N ALA A 127 29.00 15.36 2.41
CA ALA A 127 27.85 14.98 3.22
C ALA A 127 27.77 15.79 4.53
N LEU A 128 28.89 15.89 5.26
CA LEU A 128 28.96 16.66 6.51
C LEU A 128 28.57 18.13 6.31
N PHE A 129 29.00 18.76 5.22
CA PHE A 129 28.62 20.14 4.89
C PHE A 129 27.14 20.27 4.54
N LEU A 130 26.61 19.39 3.68
CA LEU A 130 25.20 19.43 3.29
C LEU A 130 24.25 19.11 4.46
N GLU A 131 24.73 18.36 5.45
CA GLU A 131 23.94 17.96 6.62
C GLU A 131 23.99 18.99 7.76
N ASN A 132 25.15 19.59 8.03
CA ASN A 132 25.38 20.36 9.26
C ASN A 132 25.72 21.84 9.05
N HIS A 133 26.14 22.26 7.85
CA HIS A 133 26.47 23.67 7.64
C HIS A 133 25.21 24.54 7.86
N PRO A 134 25.28 25.70 8.54
CA PRO A 134 24.11 26.52 8.85
C PRO A 134 23.22 26.86 7.65
N ASP A 135 23.84 27.17 6.50
CA ASP A 135 23.16 27.42 5.22
C ASP A 135 22.37 26.21 4.65
N MET A 136 22.73 24.98 5.05
CA MET A 136 22.24 23.73 4.47
C MET A 136 21.50 22.82 5.45
N ALA A 137 21.67 23.01 6.75
CA ALA A 137 21.08 22.16 7.77
C ALA A 137 19.54 22.13 7.66
N GLY A 138 18.99 20.94 7.41
CA GLY A 138 17.57 20.71 7.18
C GLY A 138 17.05 21.15 5.81
N VAL A 139 17.92 21.46 4.85
CA VAL A 139 17.52 21.73 3.47
C VAL A 139 17.07 20.44 2.79
N PHE A 140 17.87 19.37 2.83
CA PHE A 140 17.51 18.08 2.23
C PHE A 140 16.82 17.16 3.23
N ALA A 141 15.71 16.56 2.82
CA ALA A 141 15.01 15.53 3.58
C ALA A 141 14.42 14.49 2.64
N PHE A 142 14.36 13.23 3.06
CA PHE A 142 13.75 12.17 2.25
C PHE A 142 12.30 11.98 2.67
N ASP A 143 11.40 12.10 1.70
CA ASP A 143 10.00 11.81 1.90
C ASP A 143 9.72 10.32 1.63
N ALA A 144 9.52 9.57 2.70
CA ALA A 144 9.28 8.13 2.66
C ALA A 144 7.91 7.77 2.05
N PHE A 145 6.97 8.71 1.96
CA PHE A 145 5.68 8.49 1.32
C PHE A 145 5.77 8.69 -0.20
N LYS A 146 6.47 9.74 -0.65
CA LYS A 146 6.70 10.00 -2.09
C LYS A 146 7.88 9.22 -2.69
N LEU A 147 8.73 8.64 -1.84
CA LEU A 147 10.04 8.06 -2.20
C LEU A 147 10.94 9.04 -2.97
N ARG A 148 11.01 10.29 -2.51
CA ARG A 148 11.76 11.36 -3.18
C ARG A 148 12.51 12.24 -2.19
N VAL A 149 13.61 12.82 -2.66
CA VAL A 149 14.30 13.89 -1.94
C VAL A 149 13.51 15.20 -2.10
N MET A 150 13.30 15.86 -0.98
CA MET A 150 12.64 17.15 -0.86
C MET A 150 13.63 18.20 -0.39
N LEU A 151 13.40 19.44 -0.83
CA LEU A 151 13.99 20.64 -0.23
C LEU A 151 12.99 21.20 0.78
N GLN A 152 13.23 20.96 2.06
CA GLN A 152 12.35 21.39 3.16
C GLN A 152 12.58 22.85 3.56
N ARG A 153 13.83 23.28 3.58
CA ARG A 153 14.21 24.67 3.82
C ARG A 153 14.71 25.33 2.55
N ARG A 154 14.62 26.66 2.52
CA ARG A 154 15.14 27.49 1.44
C ARG A 154 16.63 27.22 1.26
N PRO A 155 17.09 26.67 0.12
CA PRO A 155 18.50 26.49 -0.13
C PRO A 155 19.18 27.84 -0.42
N PRO A 156 20.52 27.92 -0.29
CA PRO A 156 21.27 29.17 -0.50
C PRO A 156 21.20 29.74 -1.92
N TRP A 157 20.90 28.90 -2.90
CA TRP A 157 20.77 29.27 -4.32
C TRP A 157 19.34 29.67 -4.73
N ALA A 158 18.37 29.65 -3.81
CA ALA A 158 17.03 30.15 -4.11
C ALA A 158 16.98 31.68 -4.01
N ASP A 159 16.30 32.34 -4.95
CA ASP A 159 16.20 33.80 -5.05
C ASP A 159 15.68 34.42 -3.75
N ALA A 160 16.49 35.23 -3.05
CA ALA A 160 16.24 35.71 -1.68
C ALA A 160 14.93 36.50 -1.46
N GLY A 161 14.30 37.00 -2.55
CA GLY A 161 13.05 37.78 -2.50
C GLY A 161 11.76 37.01 -2.79
N ALA A 162 11.84 35.75 -3.22
CA ALA A 162 10.64 34.93 -3.49
C ALA A 162 10.08 34.29 -2.21
N SER A 163 8.76 34.05 -2.17
CA SER A 163 8.17 33.10 -1.22
C SER A 163 8.77 31.72 -1.43
N TRP A 164 9.08 31.02 -0.35
CA TRP A 164 9.62 29.66 -0.40
C TRP A 164 8.63 28.67 0.18
N GLU A 165 8.38 27.61 -0.57
CA GLU A 165 7.63 26.45 -0.11
C GLU A 165 8.46 25.18 -0.31
N PRO A 166 8.33 24.18 0.58
CA PRO A 166 8.97 22.89 0.38
C PRO A 166 8.61 22.28 -0.96
N ARG A 167 9.61 21.82 -1.71
CA ARG A 167 9.41 21.22 -3.05
C ARG A 167 10.30 20.03 -3.31
N THR A 168 9.95 19.23 -4.31
CA THR A 168 10.81 18.14 -4.76
C THR A 168 12.12 18.70 -5.32
N LEU A 169 13.22 17.98 -5.04
CA LEU A 169 14.53 18.25 -5.61
C LEU A 169 14.48 18.15 -7.15
N GLN A 170 15.11 19.10 -7.83
CA GLN A 170 15.18 19.17 -9.29
C GLN A 170 16.62 19.07 -9.78
N ASP A 171 16.80 18.81 -11.08
CA ASP A 171 18.13 18.61 -11.67
C ASP A 171 19.08 19.81 -11.44
N ARG A 172 18.54 21.03 -11.52
CA ARG A 172 19.28 22.28 -11.24
C ARG A 172 19.90 22.27 -9.84
N ASP A 173 19.21 21.72 -8.84
CA ASP A 173 19.68 21.74 -7.45
C ASP A 173 20.96 20.90 -7.26
N TYR A 174 21.18 19.87 -8.07
CA TYR A 174 22.44 19.12 -8.04
C TYR A 174 23.61 19.99 -8.49
N SER A 175 23.43 20.77 -9.57
CA SER A 175 24.45 21.69 -10.07
C SER A 175 24.71 22.82 -9.09
N GLU A 176 23.67 23.38 -8.48
CA GLU A 176 23.80 24.45 -7.48
C GLU A 176 24.48 23.95 -6.21
N ALA A 177 24.17 22.73 -5.74
CA ALA A 177 24.84 22.13 -4.60
C ALA A 177 26.34 21.88 -4.86
N VAL A 178 26.70 21.51 -6.09
CA VAL A 178 28.11 21.40 -6.52
C VAL A 178 28.81 22.76 -6.43
N MET A 179 28.24 23.80 -7.04
CA MET A 179 28.84 25.15 -7.03
C MET A 179 28.93 25.72 -5.60
N TRP A 180 27.91 25.46 -4.76
CA TRP A 180 27.94 25.87 -3.36
C TRP A 180 29.06 25.19 -2.58
N LEU A 181 29.28 23.89 -2.77
CA LEU A 181 30.39 23.16 -2.15
C LEU A 181 31.76 23.66 -2.64
N GLU A 182 31.90 23.96 -3.94
CA GLU A 182 33.12 24.54 -4.52
C GLU A 182 33.46 25.90 -3.89
N ALA A 183 32.46 26.74 -3.66
CA ALA A 183 32.61 28.01 -2.95
C ALA A 183 33.07 27.84 -1.48
N LYS A 184 32.92 26.64 -0.90
CA LYS A 184 33.46 26.26 0.42
C LYS A 184 34.78 25.49 0.32
N TYR A 185 35.53 25.66 -0.78
CA TYR A 185 36.83 25.05 -1.05
C TYR A 185 36.81 23.51 -1.14
N MET A 186 35.67 22.93 -1.49
CA MET A 186 35.55 21.50 -1.79
C MET A 186 35.70 21.23 -3.29
N THR A 187 35.92 19.96 -3.65
CA THR A 187 36.01 19.53 -5.06
C THR A 187 35.03 18.37 -5.33
N PRO A 188 33.71 18.61 -5.27
CA PRO A 188 32.69 17.61 -5.56
C PRO A 188 32.80 17.07 -6.99
N LYS A 189 32.61 15.75 -7.15
CA LYS A 189 32.40 15.17 -8.48
C LYS A 189 30.90 15.26 -8.80
N ALA A 190 30.55 15.97 -9.86
CA ALA A 190 29.15 16.11 -10.29
C ALA A 190 28.44 14.76 -10.48
N SER A 191 29.14 13.73 -10.94
CA SER A 191 28.59 12.38 -11.10
C SER A 191 28.22 11.68 -9.78
N ASN A 192 28.72 12.17 -8.64
CA ASN A 192 28.50 11.56 -7.32
C ASN A 192 27.56 12.38 -6.43
N ILE A 193 27.31 13.67 -6.73
CA ILE A 193 26.58 14.56 -5.83
C ILE A 193 25.15 14.05 -5.54
N ALA A 194 24.48 13.47 -6.54
CA ALA A 194 23.12 12.96 -6.38
C ALA A 194 23.04 11.85 -5.32
N ALA A 195 24.00 10.92 -5.33
CA ALA A 195 24.07 9.84 -4.34
C ALA A 195 24.36 10.38 -2.92
N VAL A 196 25.16 11.44 -2.81
CA VAL A 196 25.44 12.10 -1.52
C VAL A 196 24.21 12.79 -0.98
N ILE A 197 23.53 13.58 -1.80
CA ILE A 197 22.29 14.25 -1.42
C ILE A 197 21.23 13.23 -1.02
N GLN A 198 21.08 12.13 -1.77
CA GLN A 198 20.19 11.03 -1.39
C GLN A 198 20.53 10.48 0.01
N THR A 199 21.80 10.21 0.29
CA THR A 199 22.24 9.70 1.60
C THR A 199 21.97 10.70 2.74
N VAL A 200 22.24 11.99 2.51
CA VAL A 200 21.99 13.05 3.50
C VAL A 200 20.48 13.19 3.75
N ALA A 201 19.67 13.20 2.69
CA ALA A 201 18.23 13.28 2.78
C ALA A 201 17.63 12.09 3.55
N GLU A 202 18.11 10.87 3.30
CA GLU A 202 17.63 9.66 3.98
C GLU A 202 17.89 9.67 5.50
N ARG A 203 18.93 10.37 5.96
CA ARG A 203 19.17 10.57 7.41
C ARG A 203 18.14 11.49 8.06
N ALA A 204 17.58 12.41 7.28
CA ALA A 204 16.49 13.29 7.65
C ALA A 204 15.17 12.84 7.00
N SER A 205 14.86 11.54 7.07
CA SER A 205 13.63 10.99 6.51
C SER A 205 12.40 11.40 7.32
N PHE A 206 11.30 11.65 6.62
CA PHE A 206 9.98 11.91 7.19
C PHE A 206 8.90 11.22 6.35
N ASP A 207 7.70 11.08 6.89
CA ASP A 207 6.57 10.44 6.20
C ASP A 207 5.35 11.37 6.29
N ARG A 208 5.13 12.18 5.25
CA ARG A 208 4.11 13.22 5.27
C ARG A 208 2.69 12.72 5.54
N LEU A 209 2.34 11.54 5.02
CA LEU A 209 1.00 10.99 5.21
C LEU A 209 0.84 10.54 6.65
N ARG A 210 1.86 9.89 7.21
CA ARG A 210 1.88 9.54 8.63
C ARG A 210 1.83 10.78 9.51
N GLU A 211 2.68 11.78 9.27
CA GLU A 211 2.71 13.02 10.04
C GLU A 211 1.37 13.75 10.01
N TYR A 212 0.73 13.81 8.84
CA TYR A 212 -0.63 14.34 8.71
C TYR A 212 -1.60 13.53 9.58
N LEU A 213 -1.72 12.22 9.37
CA LEU A 213 -2.71 11.38 10.06
C LEU A 213 -2.48 11.25 11.58
N ASP A 214 -1.22 11.14 12.03
CA ASP A 214 -0.88 11.04 13.45
C ASP A 214 -0.95 12.41 14.15
N GLY A 215 -0.89 13.52 13.40
CA GLY A 215 -1.06 14.88 13.92
C GLY A 215 -2.53 15.30 14.11
N LEU A 216 -3.49 14.51 13.64
CA LEU A 216 -4.92 14.81 13.79
C LEU A 216 -5.44 14.46 15.19
N GLU A 217 -6.23 15.36 15.77
CA GLU A 217 -6.92 15.16 17.04
C GLU A 217 -8.43 15.01 16.82
N TRP A 218 -9.00 13.88 17.26
CA TRP A 218 -10.43 13.61 17.12
C TRP A 218 -11.23 14.35 18.19
N ASP A 219 -12.30 15.05 17.78
CA ASP A 219 -13.20 15.81 18.63
C ASP A 219 -14.23 14.95 19.39
N GLY A 220 -14.18 13.63 19.24
CA GLY A 220 -15.06 12.67 19.89
C GLY A 220 -16.46 12.54 19.27
N LYS A 221 -16.77 13.29 18.20
CA LYS A 221 -18.07 13.17 17.53
C LYS A 221 -17.98 12.13 16.40
N PRO A 222 -18.87 11.13 16.39
CA PRO A 222 -18.88 10.10 15.36
C PRO A 222 -19.41 10.65 14.03
N ARG A 223 -18.69 10.39 12.94
CA ARG A 223 -18.96 10.81 11.56
C ARG A 223 -18.64 9.71 10.55
N VAL A 224 -17.63 8.87 10.81
CA VAL A 224 -17.14 7.83 9.89
C VAL A 224 -18.24 6.86 9.50
N LYS A 225 -19.05 6.38 10.46
CA LYS A 225 -20.13 5.43 10.18
C LYS A 225 -21.27 6.05 9.37
N SER A 226 -21.58 7.32 9.56
CA SER A 226 -22.65 8.00 8.83
C SER A 226 -22.18 8.67 7.53
N PHE A 227 -20.88 8.57 7.20
CA PHE A 227 -20.26 9.30 6.09
C PHE A 227 -21.02 9.18 4.75
N ALA A 228 -21.35 7.97 4.29
CA ALA A 228 -22.09 7.80 3.03
C ALA A 228 -23.49 8.43 3.07
N GLY A 229 -24.18 8.39 4.22
CA GLY A 229 -25.50 9.00 4.37
C GLY A 229 -25.42 10.52 4.40
N ASP A 230 -24.67 11.06 5.36
CA ASP A 230 -24.65 12.48 5.68
C ASP A 230 -23.96 13.34 4.61
N TYR A 231 -22.93 12.80 3.95
CA TYR A 231 -22.07 13.56 3.04
C TYR A 231 -22.27 13.18 1.56
N LEU A 232 -22.56 11.91 1.27
CA LEU A 232 -22.76 11.43 -0.11
C LEU A 232 -24.25 11.31 -0.49
N GLY A 233 -25.16 11.43 0.48
CA GLY A 233 -26.60 11.33 0.27
C GLY A 233 -27.08 9.91 -0.05
N CYS A 234 -26.35 8.88 0.36
CA CYS A 234 -26.80 7.49 0.25
C CYS A 234 -28.01 7.27 1.16
N VAL A 235 -29.01 6.52 0.68
CA VAL A 235 -30.28 6.32 1.41
C VAL A 235 -30.45 4.88 1.83
N GLY A 236 -30.68 4.69 3.14
CA GLY A 236 -31.55 3.65 3.68
C GLY A 236 -31.17 2.21 3.40
N ASP A 237 -30.06 1.75 3.96
CA ASP A 237 -29.80 0.33 4.22
C ASP A 237 -28.80 0.16 5.39
N ASP A 238 -28.73 -1.04 5.95
CA ASP A 238 -27.71 -1.44 6.94
C ASP A 238 -26.31 -1.54 6.30
N TYR A 239 -26.19 -1.31 5.00
CA TYR A 239 -25.01 -1.55 4.18
C TYR A 239 -24.11 -0.31 4.08
N ALA A 240 -24.65 0.84 3.71
CA ALA A 240 -23.88 2.07 3.50
C ALA A 240 -23.12 2.51 4.77
N PRO A 241 -23.68 2.40 5.99
CA PRO A 241 -22.92 2.71 7.20
C PRO A 241 -21.75 1.75 7.46
N VAL A 242 -21.94 0.46 7.16
CA VAL A 242 -20.88 -0.55 7.28
C VAL A 242 -19.75 -0.23 6.32
N VAL A 243 -20.07 -0.03 5.04
CA VAL A 243 -19.07 0.25 4.01
C VAL A 243 -18.35 1.56 4.26
N SER A 244 -19.05 2.59 4.73
CA SER A 244 -18.44 3.87 5.13
C SER A 244 -17.37 3.65 6.19
N GLU A 245 -17.71 2.94 7.27
CA GLU A 245 -16.77 2.65 8.35
C GLU A 245 -15.56 1.83 7.83
N ARG A 246 -15.80 0.74 7.09
CA ARG A 246 -14.72 -0.11 6.56
C ARG A 246 -13.84 0.60 5.54
N TRP A 247 -14.41 1.47 4.71
CA TRP A 247 -13.67 2.25 3.72
C TRP A 247 -12.73 3.27 4.37
N LEU A 248 -13.22 4.11 5.29
CA LEU A 248 -12.38 5.13 5.89
C LEU A 248 -11.29 4.51 6.77
N ILE A 249 -11.63 3.46 7.56
CA ILE A 249 -10.62 2.74 8.36
C ILE A 249 -9.61 2.03 7.44
N SER A 250 -10.03 1.39 6.34
CA SER A 250 -9.10 0.71 5.44
C SER A 250 -8.16 1.69 4.74
N SER A 251 -8.63 2.89 4.41
CA SER A 251 -7.82 3.97 3.86
C SER A 251 -6.70 4.36 4.83
N VAL A 252 -7.04 4.64 6.09
CA VAL A 252 -6.05 4.96 7.13
C VAL A 252 -5.11 3.77 7.40
N ALA A 253 -5.64 2.55 7.47
CA ALA A 253 -4.83 1.35 7.66
C ALA A 253 -3.79 1.19 6.54
N ARG A 254 -4.16 1.47 5.29
CA ARG A 254 -3.24 1.40 4.14
C ARG A 254 -2.18 2.50 4.17
N GLY A 255 -2.55 3.70 4.64
CA GLY A 255 -1.63 4.82 4.83
C GLY A 255 -0.60 4.59 5.94
N LEU A 256 -1.05 4.11 7.11
CA LEU A 256 -0.24 3.95 8.33
C LEU A 256 0.43 2.59 8.46
N ASN A 257 -0.06 1.54 7.79
CA ASN A 257 0.54 0.20 7.75
C ASN A 257 0.84 -0.17 6.30
N PRO A 258 1.97 0.30 5.74
CA PRO A 258 2.28 0.13 4.33
C PRO A 258 2.32 -1.33 3.92
N GLY A 259 1.65 -1.67 2.83
CA GLY A 259 1.53 -3.05 2.36
C GLY A 259 0.52 -3.90 3.14
N CYS A 260 -0.25 -3.35 4.09
CA CYS A 260 -1.39 -4.07 4.64
C CYS A 260 -2.39 -4.41 3.53
N LYS A 261 -3.19 -5.46 3.75
CA LYS A 261 -4.15 -5.91 2.73
C LYS A 261 -5.41 -5.04 2.78
N VAL A 262 -5.66 -4.36 1.67
CA VAL A 262 -6.94 -3.73 1.34
C VAL A 262 -7.28 -4.17 -0.08
N ASP A 263 -8.13 -5.19 -0.19
CA ASP A 263 -8.55 -5.79 -1.45
C ASP A 263 -9.98 -5.38 -1.86
N THR A 264 -10.49 -4.31 -1.26
CA THR A 264 -11.81 -3.73 -1.47
C THR A 264 -11.70 -2.28 -1.92
N MET A 265 -12.73 -1.78 -2.61
CA MET A 265 -12.83 -0.40 -3.06
C MET A 265 -14.29 0.07 -3.09
N PRO A 266 -14.60 1.30 -2.62
CA PRO A 266 -15.89 1.92 -2.85
C PRO A 266 -16.10 2.23 -4.34
N ILE A 267 -17.35 2.17 -4.79
CA ILE A 267 -17.78 2.63 -6.10
C ILE A 267 -18.86 3.67 -5.88
N LEU A 268 -18.56 4.95 -6.15
CA LEU A 268 -19.57 6.01 -6.09
C LEU A 268 -20.39 5.99 -7.39
N GLU A 269 -21.69 5.73 -7.24
CA GLU A 269 -22.63 5.61 -8.36
C GLU A 269 -23.64 6.74 -8.30
N GLY A 270 -23.71 7.54 -9.34
CA GLY A 270 -24.69 8.62 -9.39
C GLY A 270 -24.68 9.30 -10.75
N PRO A 271 -25.63 10.20 -11.01
CA PRO A 271 -25.71 10.88 -12.30
C PRO A 271 -24.41 11.62 -12.63
N GLN A 272 -24.21 11.88 -13.93
CA GLN A 272 -23.14 12.77 -14.37
C GLN A 272 -23.32 14.14 -13.71
N GLY A 273 -22.23 14.77 -13.28
CA GLY A 273 -22.29 16.05 -12.58
C GLY A 273 -22.61 15.95 -11.07
N ALA A 274 -22.81 14.75 -10.51
CA ALA A 274 -22.99 14.57 -9.05
C ALA A 274 -21.77 14.93 -8.19
N ARG A 275 -20.66 15.40 -8.78
CA ARG A 275 -19.41 15.82 -8.12
C ARG A 275 -18.65 14.69 -7.39
N LYS A 276 -18.78 13.44 -7.86
CA LYS A 276 -18.13 12.23 -7.28
C LYS A 276 -16.60 12.35 -7.19
N SER A 277 -15.95 12.67 -8.30
CA SER A 277 -14.49 12.87 -8.38
C SER A 277 -14.04 14.01 -7.47
N THR A 278 -14.81 15.11 -7.44
CA THR A 278 -14.57 16.23 -6.52
C THR A 278 -14.69 15.80 -5.05
N ALA A 279 -15.64 14.94 -4.71
CA ALA A 279 -15.82 14.43 -3.35
C ALA A 279 -14.59 13.66 -2.87
N LEU A 280 -14.08 12.75 -3.73
CA LEU A 280 -12.87 11.97 -3.45
C LEU A 280 -11.65 12.86 -3.34
N ARG A 281 -11.46 13.80 -4.28
CA ARG A 281 -10.36 14.77 -4.25
C ARG A 281 -10.37 15.62 -2.99
N VAL A 282 -11.53 16.09 -2.55
CA VAL A 282 -11.67 16.88 -1.30
C VAL A 282 -11.43 16.01 -0.07
N LEU A 283 -11.95 14.78 -0.05
CA LEU A 283 -11.78 13.85 1.07
C LEU A 283 -10.30 13.48 1.29
N PHE A 284 -9.58 13.08 0.24
CA PHE A 284 -8.16 12.72 0.33
C PHE A 284 -7.23 13.95 0.34
N GLY A 285 -7.64 15.06 -0.26
CA GLY A 285 -6.84 16.26 -0.44
C GLY A 285 -5.90 16.18 -1.65
N ASP A 286 -5.66 17.31 -2.32
CA ASP A 286 -4.84 17.42 -3.54
C ASP A 286 -3.41 16.88 -3.39
N GLU A 287 -2.88 16.88 -2.16
CA GLU A 287 -1.54 16.38 -1.88
C GLU A 287 -1.42 14.85 -1.94
N PHE A 288 -2.53 14.15 -1.67
CA PHE A 288 -2.57 12.70 -1.49
C PHE A 288 -3.47 11.98 -2.52
N PHE A 289 -4.09 12.73 -3.43
CA PHE A 289 -5.06 12.25 -4.39
C PHE A 289 -4.58 12.37 -5.84
N THR A 290 -4.92 11.39 -6.66
CA THR A 290 -4.82 11.49 -8.13
C THR A 290 -5.98 10.74 -8.80
N ASP A 291 -6.41 11.23 -9.95
CA ASP A 291 -7.29 10.57 -10.91
C ASP A 291 -6.54 10.17 -12.20
N GLU A 292 -5.24 10.49 -12.25
CA GLU A 292 -4.34 10.18 -13.35
C GLU A 292 -3.43 9.00 -12.98
N LEU A 293 -3.48 7.94 -13.78
CA LEU A 293 -2.55 6.82 -13.72
C LEU A 293 -2.34 6.27 -15.13
N SER A 294 -1.09 5.99 -15.48
CA SER A 294 -0.71 5.16 -16.61
C SER A 294 -1.35 3.76 -16.52
N ASP A 295 -1.22 2.96 -17.57
CA ASP A 295 -1.85 1.63 -17.64
C ASP A 295 -1.64 0.79 -16.37
N ILE A 296 -2.75 0.32 -15.77
CA ILE A 296 -2.74 -0.41 -14.51
C ILE A 296 -1.83 -1.64 -14.62
N GLY A 297 -0.75 -1.64 -13.85
CA GLY A 297 0.22 -2.74 -13.80
C GLY A 297 1.47 -2.53 -14.66
N SER A 298 1.57 -1.42 -15.38
CA SER A 298 2.79 -0.96 -16.02
C SER A 298 3.85 -0.55 -14.98
N LYS A 299 5.11 -0.42 -15.42
CA LYS A 299 6.20 0.09 -14.58
C LYS A 299 5.96 1.55 -14.20
N ASP A 300 5.48 2.36 -15.14
CA ASP A 300 5.25 3.79 -14.92
C ASP A 300 4.14 4.01 -13.89
N ALA A 301 3.06 3.21 -13.95
CA ALA A 301 2.04 3.19 -12.90
C ALA A 301 2.64 2.87 -11.52
N MET A 302 3.56 1.91 -11.40
CA MET A 302 4.20 1.62 -10.10
C MET A 302 4.99 2.83 -9.55
N MET A 303 5.55 3.67 -10.43
CA MET A 303 6.27 4.87 -10.05
C MET A 303 5.35 6.05 -9.72
N GLU A 304 4.27 6.23 -10.48
CA GLU A 304 3.25 7.26 -10.27
C GLU A 304 2.49 7.07 -8.96
N LEU A 305 2.29 5.83 -8.52
CA LEU A 305 1.65 5.51 -7.23
C LEU A 305 2.47 5.93 -6.01
N GLN A 306 3.77 6.22 -6.16
CA GLN A 306 4.58 6.69 -5.05
C GLN A 306 4.16 8.10 -4.67
N GLY A 307 3.68 8.26 -3.44
CA GLY A 307 3.09 9.51 -2.98
C GLY A 307 1.59 9.64 -3.18
N VAL A 308 0.88 8.56 -3.53
CA VAL A 308 -0.57 8.55 -3.72
C VAL A 308 -1.24 7.74 -2.60
N TRP A 309 -2.25 8.33 -1.97
CA TRP A 309 -3.09 7.68 -0.97
C TRP A 309 -4.44 7.30 -1.56
N GLY A 310 -5.14 8.26 -2.18
CA GLY A 310 -6.40 8.02 -2.87
C GLY A 310 -6.19 8.04 -4.39
N LEU A 311 -6.48 6.94 -5.06
CA LEU A 311 -6.50 6.87 -6.52
C LEU A 311 -7.94 6.71 -7.01
N GLU A 312 -8.42 7.65 -7.81
CA GLU A 312 -9.70 7.48 -8.51
C GLU A 312 -9.55 6.58 -9.73
N VAL A 313 -10.51 5.66 -9.90
CA VAL A 313 -10.70 4.84 -11.09
C VAL A 313 -12.00 5.28 -11.75
N ALA A 314 -11.89 6.24 -12.65
CA ALA A 314 -13.03 6.84 -13.34
C ALA A 314 -13.63 5.89 -14.40
N GLU A 315 -14.92 6.09 -14.67
CA GLU A 315 -15.68 5.42 -15.75
C GLU A 315 -15.59 3.88 -15.77
N MET A 316 -15.55 3.25 -14.59
CA MET A 316 -15.37 1.79 -14.49
C MET A 316 -16.42 0.96 -15.26
N HIS A 317 -17.62 1.49 -15.50
CA HIS A 317 -18.65 0.86 -16.33
C HIS A 317 -18.24 0.63 -17.80
N ARG A 318 -17.24 1.37 -18.30
CA ARG A 318 -16.68 1.21 -19.65
C ARG A 318 -15.60 0.14 -19.73
N PHE A 319 -15.11 -0.33 -18.59
CA PHE A 319 -14.00 -1.28 -18.55
C PHE A 319 -14.42 -2.60 -19.20
N SER A 320 -13.50 -3.13 -20.00
CA SER A 320 -13.49 -4.50 -20.45
C SER A 320 -13.27 -5.46 -19.27
N ALA A 321 -13.62 -6.73 -19.46
CA ALA A 321 -13.36 -7.76 -18.45
C ALA A 321 -11.86 -7.90 -18.12
N ALA A 322 -10.97 -7.56 -19.05
CA ALA A 322 -9.53 -7.56 -18.83
C ALA A 322 -9.11 -6.45 -17.87
N GLU A 323 -9.61 -5.24 -18.05
CA GLU A 323 -9.36 -4.09 -17.17
C GLU A 323 -9.95 -4.30 -15.77
N THR A 324 -11.17 -4.83 -15.67
CA THR A 324 -11.75 -5.20 -14.37
C THR A 324 -10.88 -6.25 -13.65
N ASN A 325 -10.31 -7.22 -14.37
CA ASN A 325 -9.39 -8.20 -13.81
C ASN A 325 -8.04 -7.57 -13.41
N ALA A 326 -7.55 -6.57 -14.13
CA ALA A 326 -6.37 -5.80 -13.75
C ALA A 326 -6.60 -5.05 -12.43
N VAL A 327 -7.76 -4.40 -12.26
CA VAL A 327 -8.17 -3.76 -11.00
C VAL A 327 -8.25 -4.79 -9.87
N LYS A 328 -8.88 -5.95 -10.08
CA LYS A 328 -8.93 -7.03 -9.07
C LYS A 328 -7.53 -7.48 -8.63
N LYS A 329 -6.61 -7.66 -9.59
CA LYS A 329 -5.20 -7.99 -9.30
C LYS A 329 -4.53 -6.86 -8.52
N PHE A 330 -4.77 -5.61 -8.90
CA PHE A 330 -4.22 -4.44 -8.23
C PHE A 330 -4.64 -4.38 -6.76
N LEU A 331 -5.93 -4.53 -6.47
CA LEU A 331 -6.47 -4.53 -5.11
C LEU A 331 -5.78 -5.58 -4.22
N THR A 332 -5.44 -6.75 -4.77
CA THR A 332 -4.77 -7.81 -3.99
C THR A 332 -3.28 -7.60 -3.77
N ARG A 333 -2.62 -6.72 -4.55
CA ARG A 333 -1.17 -6.51 -4.42
C ARG A 333 -0.85 -5.68 -3.18
N GLN A 334 0.15 -6.12 -2.43
CA GLN A 334 0.62 -5.46 -1.21
C GLN A 334 1.89 -4.64 -1.43
N THR A 335 2.73 -5.07 -2.37
CA THR A 335 4.05 -4.46 -2.64
C THR A 335 4.28 -4.36 -4.13
N ASP A 336 4.84 -3.24 -4.58
CA ASP A 336 5.36 -3.07 -5.93
C ASP A 336 6.86 -3.34 -5.94
N ARG A 337 7.35 -4.00 -6.99
CA ARG A 337 8.77 -4.32 -7.16
C ARG A 337 9.24 -3.76 -8.50
N PHE A 338 10.02 -2.68 -8.45
CA PHE A 338 10.49 -1.97 -9.64
C PHE A 338 11.88 -1.38 -9.43
N ARG A 339 12.55 -1.00 -10.53
CA ARG A 339 13.80 -0.26 -10.50
C ARG A 339 13.50 1.22 -10.78
N PRO A 340 13.73 2.13 -9.82
CA PRO A 340 13.58 3.56 -10.05
C PRO A 340 14.49 4.04 -11.20
N PRO A 341 14.14 5.12 -11.92
CA PRO A 341 15.05 5.75 -12.86
C PRO A 341 16.39 6.06 -12.19
N TYR A 342 17.49 5.73 -12.86
CA TYR A 342 18.86 5.90 -12.35
C TYR A 342 19.21 5.07 -11.09
N GLY A 343 18.25 4.31 -10.54
CA GLY A 343 18.46 3.40 -9.43
C GLY A 343 19.32 2.21 -9.84
N ARG A 344 20.34 1.88 -9.06
CA ARG A 344 21.20 0.71 -9.31
C ARG A 344 20.53 -0.61 -8.91
N SER A 345 19.55 -0.57 -8.01
CA SER A 345 18.89 -1.75 -7.48
C SER A 345 17.38 -1.69 -7.69
N VAL A 346 16.77 -2.86 -7.78
CA VAL A 346 15.31 -3.00 -7.67
C VAL A 346 14.93 -2.74 -6.21
N ILE A 347 13.86 -1.98 -6.01
CA ILE A 347 13.29 -1.71 -4.70
C ILE A 347 11.98 -2.47 -4.52
N GLU A 348 11.62 -2.69 -3.27
CA GLU A 348 10.29 -3.15 -2.86
C GLU A 348 9.58 -1.97 -2.18
N ALA A 349 8.48 -1.53 -2.77
CA ALA A 349 7.68 -0.41 -2.30
C ALA A 349 6.33 -0.92 -1.78
N PRO A 350 6.15 -1.03 -0.44
CA PRO A 350 4.86 -1.42 0.13
C PRO A 350 3.78 -0.39 -0.23
N ARG A 351 2.68 -0.86 -0.81
CA ARG A 351 1.61 0.01 -1.32
C ARG A 351 0.85 0.67 -0.18
N ARG A 352 0.65 1.98 -0.32
CA ARG A 352 -0.19 2.80 0.58
C ARG A 352 -1.49 3.30 -0.06
N VAL A 353 -1.60 3.14 -1.38
CA VAL A 353 -2.76 3.58 -2.17
C VAL A 353 -4.02 2.74 -1.90
N VAL A 354 -5.17 3.39 -1.84
CA VAL A 354 -6.51 2.81 -1.94
C VAL A 354 -7.21 3.27 -3.21
N LEU A 355 -7.93 2.36 -3.87
CA LEU A 355 -8.69 2.67 -5.08
C LEU A 355 -10.08 3.14 -4.71
N ASN A 356 -10.60 4.10 -5.46
CA ASN A 356 -11.95 4.62 -5.34
C ASN A 356 -12.58 4.70 -6.73
N GLY A 357 -13.64 3.94 -6.98
CA GLY A 357 -14.29 3.94 -8.29
C GLY A 357 -15.36 5.02 -8.40
N THR A 358 -15.52 5.59 -9.59
CA THR A 358 -16.67 6.44 -9.91
C THR A 358 -17.34 5.94 -11.19
N ILE A 359 -18.67 5.86 -11.17
CA ILE A 359 -19.46 5.47 -12.35
C ILE A 359 -20.70 6.34 -12.53
N ASN A 360 -21.14 6.42 -13.78
CA ASN A 360 -22.45 6.94 -14.14
C ASN A 360 -23.34 5.72 -14.43
N PRO A 361 -24.50 5.57 -13.75
CA PRO A 361 -25.35 4.38 -13.85
C PRO A 361 -26.14 4.27 -15.17
N GLU A 362 -26.05 5.26 -16.08
CA GLU A 362 -26.66 5.20 -17.42
C GLU A 362 -25.99 4.16 -18.36
N GLY A 363 -25.07 3.34 -17.85
CA GLY A 363 -24.38 2.27 -18.59
C GLY A 363 -24.76 0.86 -18.13
N ASN A 364 -24.30 -0.14 -18.88
CA ASN A 364 -24.41 -1.55 -18.51
C ASN A 364 -23.81 -1.83 -17.11
N ALA A 365 -24.30 -2.88 -16.45
CA ALA A 365 -23.73 -3.37 -15.20
C ALA A 365 -22.20 -3.53 -15.32
N TYR A 366 -21.48 -2.88 -14.40
CA TYR A 366 -20.01 -2.86 -14.39
C TYR A 366 -19.43 -4.11 -13.69
N LEU A 367 -20.23 -4.80 -12.86
CA LEU A 367 -19.90 -6.10 -12.28
C LEU A 367 -20.36 -7.22 -13.22
N ARG A 368 -19.64 -7.39 -14.34
CA ARG A 368 -19.92 -8.44 -15.34
C ARG A 368 -19.47 -9.84 -14.91
N ASP A 369 -18.62 -9.92 -13.90
CA ASP A 369 -18.05 -11.17 -13.41
C ASP A 369 -18.34 -11.31 -11.91
N PRO A 370 -19.23 -12.26 -11.52
CA PRO A 370 -19.58 -12.47 -10.11
C PRO A 370 -18.38 -12.94 -9.28
N THR A 371 -17.33 -13.48 -9.91
CA THR A 371 -16.12 -13.88 -9.17
C THR A 371 -15.34 -12.64 -8.73
N GLY A 372 -15.54 -12.26 -7.46
CA GLY A 372 -14.86 -11.13 -6.85
C GLY A 372 -15.68 -9.84 -6.76
N ALA A 373 -17.01 -9.91 -6.94
CA ALA A 373 -17.93 -8.81 -6.65
C ALA A 373 -17.72 -8.24 -5.22
N ARG A 374 -17.34 -9.10 -4.26
CA ARG A 374 -17.01 -8.73 -2.88
C ARG A 374 -15.97 -7.60 -2.72
N ARG A 375 -15.15 -7.37 -3.75
CA ARG A 375 -14.10 -6.33 -3.76
C ARG A 375 -14.64 -4.94 -4.07
N PHE A 376 -15.85 -4.84 -4.59
CA PHE A 376 -16.45 -3.58 -4.97
C PHE A 376 -17.58 -3.27 -3.98
N TRP A 377 -17.57 -2.06 -3.44
CA TRP A 377 -18.56 -1.60 -2.48
C TRP A 377 -19.41 -0.48 -3.10
N PRO A 378 -20.52 -0.83 -3.76
CA PRO A 378 -21.33 0.13 -4.49
C PRO A 378 -22.09 1.08 -3.56
N LEU A 379 -21.92 2.38 -3.74
CA LEU A 379 -22.61 3.42 -2.98
C LEU A 379 -23.40 4.29 -3.97
N GLU A 380 -24.73 4.16 -3.95
CA GLU A 380 -25.62 5.04 -4.71
C GLU A 380 -25.61 6.43 -4.06
N VAL A 381 -24.88 7.36 -4.67
CA VAL A 381 -24.76 8.73 -4.22
C VAL A 381 -25.82 9.60 -4.88
N ARG A 382 -26.33 10.57 -4.12
CA ARG A 382 -27.37 11.49 -4.59
C ARG A 382 -26.84 12.91 -4.56
N LYS A 383 -27.15 13.65 -3.51
CA LYS A 383 -26.65 15.00 -3.28
C LYS A 383 -25.38 14.90 -2.44
N ILE A 384 -24.23 15.10 -3.09
CA ILE A 384 -22.95 15.19 -2.39
C ILE A 384 -22.75 16.59 -1.81
N ASP A 385 -22.50 16.67 -0.52
CA ASP A 385 -22.17 17.90 0.18
C ASP A 385 -20.64 18.09 0.27
N ILE A 386 -20.08 18.74 -0.74
CA ILE A 386 -18.63 18.97 -0.83
C ILE A 386 -18.13 19.90 0.27
N ASP A 387 -18.92 20.88 0.68
CA ASP A 387 -18.53 21.86 1.69
C ASP A 387 -18.49 21.20 3.08
N ALA A 388 -19.44 20.30 3.37
CA ALA A 388 -19.41 19.48 4.57
C ALA A 388 -18.19 18.54 4.59
N ILE A 389 -17.87 17.86 3.47
CA ILE A 389 -16.67 17.01 3.39
C ILE A 389 -15.42 17.85 3.65
N ALA A 390 -15.28 19.01 3.01
CA ALA A 390 -14.11 19.88 3.19
C ALA A 390 -13.97 20.35 4.65
N ARG A 391 -15.08 20.73 5.28
CA ARG A 391 -15.10 21.19 6.67
C ARG A 391 -14.74 20.09 7.67
N ASP A 392 -15.29 18.89 7.50
CA ASP A 392 -15.13 17.78 8.45
C ASP A 392 -14.00 16.81 8.08
N ARG A 393 -13.31 17.00 6.96
CA ARG A 393 -12.27 16.10 6.41
C ARG A 393 -11.28 15.62 7.48
N ASP A 394 -10.69 16.56 8.19
CA ASP A 394 -9.65 16.28 9.19
C ASP A 394 -10.25 15.51 10.38
N GLN A 395 -11.51 15.77 10.74
CA GLN A 395 -12.21 15.03 11.79
C GLN A 395 -12.66 13.63 11.36
N LEU A 396 -13.04 13.44 10.09
CA LEU A 396 -13.32 12.13 9.51
C LEU A 396 -12.08 11.23 9.56
N TRP A 397 -10.91 11.79 9.22
CA TRP A 397 -9.65 11.05 9.30
C TRP A 397 -9.19 10.83 10.73
N ALA A 398 -9.34 11.82 11.63
CA ALA A 398 -9.01 11.67 13.04
C ALA A 398 -9.82 10.54 13.70
N GLU A 399 -11.12 10.46 13.43
CA GLU A 399 -11.97 9.38 13.91
C GLU A 399 -11.55 8.03 13.32
N ALA A 400 -11.27 7.96 12.01
CA ALA A 400 -10.84 6.72 11.37
C ALA A 400 -9.50 6.20 11.94
N VAL A 401 -8.57 7.11 12.26
CA VAL A 401 -7.32 6.79 12.98
C VAL A 401 -7.62 6.27 14.39
N ALA A 402 -8.52 6.92 15.13
CA ALA A 402 -8.91 6.47 16.47
C ALA A 402 -9.55 5.08 16.44
N LEU A 403 -10.44 4.81 15.48
CA LEU A 403 -11.08 3.51 15.28
C LEU A 403 -10.06 2.42 14.91
N LEU A 404 -9.10 2.72 14.03
CA LEU A 404 -8.01 1.81 13.70
C LEU A 404 -7.15 1.48 14.93
N LYS A 405 -6.75 2.50 15.69
CA LYS A 405 -5.96 2.35 16.94
C LYS A 405 -6.72 1.56 18.01
N ALA A 406 -8.05 1.68 18.04
CA ALA A 406 -8.94 0.87 18.88
C ALA A 406 -9.14 -0.57 18.39
N GLY A 407 -8.51 -0.98 17.28
CA GLY A 407 -8.57 -2.34 16.76
C GLY A 407 -9.86 -2.66 15.99
N ARG A 408 -10.61 -1.64 15.54
CA ARG A 408 -11.79 -1.85 14.70
C ARG A 408 -11.37 -2.46 13.36
N PRO A 409 -11.99 -3.56 12.92
CA PRO A 409 -11.67 -4.15 11.62
C PRO A 409 -12.00 -3.21 10.45
N TRP A 410 -11.16 -3.24 9.42
CA TRP A 410 -11.39 -2.51 8.16
C TRP A 410 -11.90 -3.38 7.02
N TRP A 411 -12.18 -4.66 7.29
CA TRP A 411 -12.83 -5.59 6.38
C TRP A 411 -14.24 -5.93 6.88
N VAL A 412 -15.12 -6.31 5.96
CA VAL A 412 -16.48 -6.76 6.27
C VAL A 412 -16.45 -7.98 7.19
N GLN A 413 -17.22 -7.94 8.28
CA GLN A 413 -17.36 -9.04 9.23
C GLN A 413 -18.45 -10.03 8.77
N GLU A 414 -18.47 -11.22 9.37
CA GLU A 414 -19.38 -12.30 8.96
C GLU A 414 -20.86 -11.90 9.08
N GLU A 415 -21.19 -11.14 10.11
CA GLU A 415 -22.55 -10.64 10.36
C GLU A 415 -22.99 -9.60 9.33
N GLU A 416 -22.02 -8.93 8.69
CA GLU A 416 -22.22 -7.87 7.71
C GLU A 416 -22.28 -8.40 6.26
N LEU A 417 -21.84 -9.65 6.03
CA LEU A 417 -21.76 -10.22 4.69
C LEU A 417 -23.12 -10.24 3.98
N LYS A 418 -24.20 -10.53 4.71
CA LYS A 418 -25.54 -10.65 4.12
C LYS A 418 -26.01 -9.35 3.47
N SER A 419 -25.80 -8.20 4.14
CA SER A 419 -26.21 -6.90 3.58
C SER A 419 -25.30 -6.50 2.40
N VAL A 420 -24.00 -6.79 2.50
CA VAL A 420 -23.02 -6.53 1.44
C VAL A 420 -23.27 -7.35 0.18
N GLU A 421 -23.54 -8.64 0.32
CA GLU A 421 -23.83 -9.53 -0.81
C GLU A 421 -25.14 -9.16 -1.50
N ALA A 422 -26.17 -8.81 -0.73
CA ALA A 422 -27.45 -8.36 -1.30
C ALA A 422 -27.28 -7.11 -2.17
N GLU A 423 -26.47 -6.13 -1.74
CA GLU A 423 -26.26 -4.89 -2.49
C GLU A 423 -25.40 -5.08 -3.74
N GLN A 424 -24.44 -6.02 -3.68
CA GLN A 424 -23.61 -6.43 -4.83
C GLN A 424 -24.40 -7.22 -5.87
N GLU A 425 -25.34 -8.07 -5.43
CA GLU A 425 -26.17 -8.87 -6.33
C GLU A 425 -27.07 -7.98 -7.21
N LYS A 426 -27.63 -6.89 -6.65
CA LYS A 426 -28.42 -5.89 -7.39
C LYS A 426 -27.69 -5.30 -8.61
N ARG A 427 -26.35 -5.27 -8.59
CA ARG A 427 -25.48 -4.65 -9.61
C ARG A 427 -24.70 -5.63 -10.44
N THR A 428 -24.86 -6.92 -10.16
CA THR A 428 -24.25 -7.98 -10.95
C THR A 428 -25.07 -8.17 -12.22
N ASP A 429 -24.40 -8.10 -13.38
CA ASP A 429 -25.06 -8.24 -14.67
C ASP A 429 -25.90 -9.52 -14.72
N VAL A 430 -27.14 -9.38 -15.19
CA VAL A 430 -28.03 -10.52 -15.46
C VAL A 430 -27.87 -10.81 -16.94
N ASP A 431 -27.11 -11.86 -17.23
CA ASP A 431 -26.89 -12.32 -18.59
C ASP A 431 -28.24 -12.47 -19.32
N VAL A 432 -28.38 -11.88 -20.52
CA VAL A 432 -29.62 -11.90 -21.32
C VAL A 432 -30.19 -13.31 -21.58
N TRP A 433 -29.38 -14.35 -21.48
CA TRP A 433 -29.84 -15.73 -21.58
C TRP A 433 -30.57 -16.21 -20.34
N VAL A 434 -30.39 -15.56 -19.18
CA VAL A 434 -31.11 -15.89 -17.94
C VAL A 434 -32.62 -15.75 -18.16
N ASP A 435 -33.08 -14.73 -18.87
CA ASP A 435 -34.51 -14.53 -19.14
C ASP A 435 -35.12 -15.62 -20.03
N GLN A 436 -34.30 -16.30 -20.84
CA GLN A 436 -34.73 -17.42 -21.67
C GLN A 436 -34.59 -18.76 -20.95
N ILE A 437 -33.51 -18.93 -20.19
CA ILE A 437 -33.17 -20.17 -19.48
C ILE A 437 -34.04 -20.32 -18.24
N ALA A 438 -34.20 -19.29 -17.40
CA ALA A 438 -34.90 -19.42 -16.12
C ALA A 438 -36.35 -19.91 -16.27
N PRO A 439 -37.18 -19.41 -17.21
CA PRO A 439 -38.50 -19.98 -17.47
C PRO A 439 -38.45 -21.43 -17.94
N PHE A 440 -37.48 -21.79 -18.78
CA PHE A 440 -37.28 -23.16 -19.27
C PHE A 440 -36.93 -24.15 -18.15
N LEU A 441 -36.27 -23.67 -17.10
CA LEU A 441 -35.87 -24.50 -15.95
C LEU A 441 -37.00 -24.72 -14.93
N LYS A 442 -38.04 -23.88 -14.88
CA LYS A 442 -39.06 -23.90 -13.79
C LYS A 442 -39.75 -25.24 -13.58
N THR A 443 -39.90 -26.05 -14.63
CA THR A 443 -40.62 -27.33 -14.59
C THR A 443 -39.71 -28.55 -14.59
N ARG A 444 -38.40 -28.38 -14.48
CA ARG A 444 -37.40 -29.44 -14.64
C ARG A 444 -36.62 -29.67 -13.35
N SER A 445 -36.34 -30.93 -13.04
CA SER A 445 -35.45 -31.34 -11.95
C SER A 445 -34.03 -31.65 -12.44
N SER A 446 -33.89 -32.00 -13.72
CA SER A 446 -32.62 -32.15 -14.43
C SER A 446 -32.75 -31.69 -15.88
N VAL A 447 -31.64 -31.23 -16.46
CA VAL A 447 -31.58 -30.78 -17.85
C VAL A 447 -30.16 -30.95 -18.39
N SER A 448 -30.00 -31.38 -19.64
CA SER A 448 -28.67 -31.44 -20.24
C SER A 448 -28.25 -30.06 -20.74
N GLN A 449 -26.94 -29.83 -20.83
CA GLN A 449 -26.43 -28.62 -21.47
C GLN A 449 -26.91 -28.47 -22.92
N TRP A 450 -27.14 -29.60 -23.60
CA TRP A 450 -27.60 -29.61 -24.98
C TRP A 450 -29.05 -29.15 -25.12
N ASP A 451 -29.94 -29.58 -24.21
CA ASP A 451 -31.34 -29.11 -24.20
C ASP A 451 -31.43 -27.59 -24.01
N ILE A 452 -30.50 -27.01 -23.23
CA ILE A 452 -30.40 -25.56 -23.06
C ILE A 452 -29.94 -24.89 -24.35
N PHE A 453 -28.96 -25.46 -25.06
CA PHE A 453 -28.53 -24.92 -26.35
C PHE A 453 -29.62 -24.99 -27.41
N GLU A 454 -30.37 -26.09 -27.46
CA GLU A 454 -31.51 -26.25 -28.37
C GLU A 454 -32.60 -25.23 -28.07
N HIS A 455 -32.95 -25.02 -26.79
CA HIS A 455 -33.91 -23.99 -26.37
C HIS A 455 -33.46 -22.56 -26.73
N LEU A 456 -32.16 -22.29 -26.69
CA LEU A 456 -31.57 -21.02 -27.12
C LEU A 456 -31.42 -20.90 -28.66
N GLY A 457 -31.80 -21.92 -29.42
CA GLY A 457 -31.69 -21.95 -30.88
C GLY A 457 -30.25 -22.11 -31.41
N ILE A 458 -29.31 -22.58 -30.57
CA ILE A 458 -27.90 -22.75 -30.92
C ILE A 458 -27.70 -24.13 -31.56
N GLN A 459 -27.34 -24.14 -32.84
CA GLN A 459 -27.12 -25.39 -33.57
C GLN A 459 -25.79 -26.04 -33.18
N LYS A 460 -25.67 -27.36 -33.36
CA LYS A 460 -24.49 -28.14 -32.95
C LYS A 460 -23.19 -27.68 -33.60
N ARG A 461 -23.28 -27.13 -34.80
CA ARG A 461 -22.16 -26.54 -35.55
C ARG A 461 -21.69 -25.18 -35.02
N ASP A 462 -22.58 -24.45 -34.34
CA ASP A 462 -22.34 -23.10 -33.81
C ASP A 462 -22.06 -23.12 -32.31
N ALA A 463 -22.39 -24.22 -31.63
CA ALA A 463 -22.08 -24.45 -30.23
C ALA A 463 -20.55 -24.52 -30.03
N ASP A 464 -20.04 -23.67 -29.15
CA ASP A 464 -18.61 -23.56 -28.86
C ASP A 464 -18.36 -23.54 -27.35
N TRP A 465 -17.09 -23.43 -26.97
CA TRP A 465 -16.71 -23.39 -25.56
C TRP A 465 -17.23 -22.11 -24.84
N LYS A 466 -17.44 -21.00 -25.56
CA LYS A 466 -17.94 -19.74 -25.00
C LYS A 466 -19.41 -19.88 -24.61
N HIS A 467 -20.22 -20.47 -25.49
CA HIS A 467 -21.62 -20.82 -25.21
C HIS A 467 -21.70 -21.78 -24.01
N SER A 468 -20.83 -22.79 -23.96
CA SER A 468 -20.76 -23.78 -22.87
C SER A 468 -20.47 -23.14 -21.51
N ASN A 469 -19.46 -22.28 -21.45
CA ASN A 469 -19.12 -21.54 -20.23
C ASN A 469 -20.20 -20.56 -19.80
N ARG A 470 -20.91 -19.97 -20.75
CA ARG A 470 -22.00 -19.03 -20.47
C ARG A 470 -23.17 -19.75 -19.81
N VAL A 471 -23.62 -20.87 -20.38
CA VAL A 471 -24.64 -21.73 -19.75
C VAL A 471 -24.19 -22.22 -18.39
N GLY A 472 -22.96 -22.73 -18.26
CA GLY A 472 -22.45 -23.21 -16.97
C GLY A 472 -22.46 -22.14 -15.88
N ARG A 473 -22.11 -20.88 -16.21
CA ARG A 473 -22.18 -19.74 -15.28
C ARG A 473 -23.63 -19.42 -14.89
N ILE A 474 -24.55 -19.40 -15.84
CA ILE A 474 -25.98 -19.13 -15.58
C ILE A 474 -26.58 -20.21 -14.69
N MET A 475 -26.37 -21.49 -15.02
CA MET A 475 -26.89 -22.61 -14.24
C MET A 475 -26.37 -22.57 -12.80
N LYS A 476 -25.08 -22.29 -12.60
CA LYS A 476 -24.49 -22.12 -11.27
C LYS A 476 -25.12 -20.94 -10.52
N LYS A 477 -25.34 -19.78 -11.17
CA LYS A 477 -25.99 -18.60 -10.56
C LYS A 477 -27.43 -18.91 -10.14
N LEU A 478 -28.16 -19.71 -10.93
CA LEU A 478 -29.51 -20.17 -10.60
C LEU A 478 -29.55 -21.31 -9.56
N GLY A 479 -28.40 -21.73 -9.03
CA GLY A 479 -28.28 -22.75 -7.99
C GLY A 479 -28.31 -24.20 -8.49
N TRP A 480 -28.18 -24.42 -9.80
CA TRP A 480 -28.12 -25.77 -10.38
C TRP A 480 -26.70 -26.34 -10.33
N GLN A 481 -26.60 -27.65 -10.11
CA GLN A 481 -25.33 -28.35 -9.96
C GLN A 481 -25.00 -29.14 -11.23
N ALA A 482 -23.77 -29.00 -11.74
CA ALA A 482 -23.30 -29.74 -12.90
C ALA A 482 -22.74 -31.10 -12.49
N LYS A 483 -23.18 -32.16 -13.17
CA LYS A 483 -22.64 -33.51 -13.08
C LYS A 483 -22.25 -33.98 -14.48
N ARG A 484 -21.11 -34.66 -14.59
CA ARG A 484 -20.77 -35.39 -15.82
C ARG A 484 -21.53 -36.69 -15.80
N ASP A 485 -22.33 -36.90 -16.82
CA ASP A 485 -23.02 -38.16 -17.06
C ASP A 485 -22.38 -38.87 -18.25
N ARG A 486 -22.11 -40.17 -18.05
CA ARG A 486 -21.55 -41.08 -19.05
C ARG A 486 -22.60 -42.12 -19.37
N ALA A 487 -23.51 -41.75 -20.26
CA ALA A 487 -24.54 -42.65 -20.75
C ALA A 487 -24.39 -42.81 -22.26
N ASN A 488 -24.23 -44.06 -22.72
CA ASN A 488 -24.03 -44.48 -24.12
C ASN A 488 -22.70 -44.04 -24.79
N GLY A 489 -21.62 -43.88 -24.01
CA GLY A 489 -20.28 -43.62 -24.57
C GLY A 489 -20.01 -42.15 -24.96
N GLU A 490 -20.98 -41.25 -24.77
CA GLU A 490 -20.80 -39.80 -24.93
C GLU A 490 -20.72 -39.12 -23.55
N ASP A 491 -19.67 -38.33 -23.33
CA ASP A 491 -19.54 -37.46 -22.14
C ASP A 491 -20.50 -36.26 -22.29
N ARG A 492 -21.51 -36.18 -21.42
CA ARG A 492 -22.48 -35.06 -21.41
C ARG A 492 -22.56 -34.38 -20.05
N THR A 493 -22.71 -33.07 -20.08
CA THR A 493 -22.90 -32.25 -18.88
C THR A 493 -24.39 -32.17 -18.58
N LEU A 494 -24.80 -32.72 -17.44
CA LEU A 494 -26.16 -32.66 -16.91
C LEU A 494 -26.20 -31.67 -15.75
N TYR A 495 -27.18 -30.79 -15.72
CA TYR A 495 -27.46 -29.92 -14.59
C TYR A 495 -28.65 -30.47 -13.81
N SER A 496 -28.54 -30.57 -12.50
CA SER A 496 -29.63 -30.94 -11.60
C SER A 496 -30.00 -29.80 -10.66
N ASN A 497 -31.28 -29.69 -10.33
CA ASN A 497 -31.79 -28.70 -9.40
C ASN A 497 -31.85 -29.27 -7.98
N PRO A 498 -30.98 -28.84 -7.06
CA PRO A 498 -30.96 -29.35 -5.69
C PRO A 498 -32.22 -28.96 -4.89
N LYS A 499 -32.99 -27.93 -5.30
CA LYS A 499 -34.20 -27.50 -4.61
C LYS A 499 -35.42 -28.39 -4.90
N THR A 500 -35.47 -29.07 -6.04
CA THR A 500 -36.52 -30.05 -6.38
C THR A 500 -36.21 -31.46 -5.88
N LEU A 501 -34.92 -31.78 -5.63
CA LEU A 501 -34.48 -33.07 -5.10
C LEU A 501 -34.70 -33.24 -3.59
N GLN A 502 -35.13 -32.19 -2.89
CA GLN A 502 -35.55 -32.25 -1.48
C GLN A 502 -37.05 -32.59 -1.32
N LEU A 503 -37.77 -32.78 -2.43
CA LEU A 503 -39.17 -33.17 -2.47
C LEU A 503 -39.28 -34.57 -3.12
N GLU A 504 -38.64 -35.58 -2.53
CA GLU A 504 -39.01 -36.98 -2.75
C GLU A 504 -39.84 -37.44 -1.53
N PRO A 505 -40.99 -38.11 -1.73
CA PRO A 505 -41.95 -38.40 -0.69
C PRO A 505 -41.58 -39.68 0.09
N ASP A 506 -40.76 -39.56 1.13
CA ASP A 506 -40.63 -40.62 2.14
C ASP A 506 -41.79 -40.53 3.16
N GLU A 507 -43.00 -40.85 2.69
CA GLU A 507 -44.09 -41.31 3.55
C GLU A 507 -45.04 -42.20 2.73
N LYS A 508 -44.79 -43.52 2.78
CA LYS A 508 -45.75 -44.65 2.85
C LYS A 508 -45.27 -45.88 2.06
N MET A 509 -44.71 -46.87 2.76
CA MET A 509 -45.49 -48.04 3.22
C MET A 509 -44.57 -49.10 3.82
N ALA A 510 -44.93 -49.51 5.03
CA ALA A 510 -44.47 -50.70 5.70
C ALA A 510 -44.78 -51.97 4.87
N GLY A 511 -43.92 -52.98 4.99
CA GLY A 511 -44.32 -54.37 4.76
C GLY A 511 -43.29 -55.23 4.03
N TRP A 512 -42.65 -56.09 4.84
CA TRP A 512 -41.91 -57.32 4.50
C TRP A 512 -40.47 -57.17 4.03
#